data_AF-A0A964W616-F1
#
_entry.id   AF-A0A964W616-F1
#
_cell.length_a   1.000
_cell.length_b   1.000
_cell.length_c   1.000
_cell.angle_alpha   90.00
_cell.angle_beta   90.00
_cell.angle_gamma   90.00
#
_symmetry.space_group_name_H-M   'P 1'
#
loop_
_entity.id
_entity.type
_entity.pdbx_description
1 polymer ?
#
loop_
_entity_poly.entity_id
_entity_poly.type
_entity_poly.pdbx_seq_one_letter_code
_entity_poly.pdbx_strand_id
1 'polypeptide(L)'
;MYKYIVALLVLCSFSVQAQELNCTVQVNFDRITDVNPQIFKTLQKSLTDFVNNTKFTNRNMMRNERIDCSMIFNVSAFADNNFTTTLQVSSSRPVFNSGYTTPVLNFNDKDANFRYIEGENLIYNPTTFDSNLVSIVAFYANMIIGLDADTFMKEGGTQYYQAAQGIASVAQSGGKGWSPQDGNQSRYFLVNDILSNTFTPFRSALYEYHITALDKMSDDQKMAKEKAIAAIKTLAELYKVRPNAFLTRIFFDAKSDEIAAMFSGGPTVQVSELVATLNRISPLNGAKWNNIR
;
A
#
# COMPACT_ATOMS: atom_id res chain seq x y z
N MET A 1 -12.41 -19.67 -47.84
CA MET A 1 -11.67 -20.13 -46.64
C MET A 1 -11.08 -18.97 -45.82
N TYR A 2 -10.50 -17.93 -46.43
CA TYR A 2 -9.97 -16.76 -45.69
C TYR A 2 -10.99 -15.98 -44.84
N LYS A 3 -12.27 -15.91 -45.25
CA LYS A 3 -13.34 -15.24 -44.48
C LYS A 3 -13.67 -15.92 -43.14
N TYR A 4 -13.49 -17.24 -43.05
CA TYR A 4 -13.71 -17.98 -41.81
C TYR A 4 -12.50 -17.91 -40.86
N ILE A 5 -11.29 -17.74 -41.40
CA ILE A 5 -10.07 -17.54 -40.60
C ILE A 5 -10.08 -16.18 -39.90
N VAL A 6 -10.55 -15.12 -40.57
CA VAL A 6 -10.70 -13.79 -39.95
C VAL A 6 -11.80 -13.80 -38.87
N ALA A 7 -12.90 -14.51 -39.08
CA ALA A 7 -13.95 -14.66 -38.07
C ALA A 7 -13.45 -15.43 -36.83
N LEU A 8 -12.58 -16.44 -37.01
CA LEU A 8 -11.96 -17.19 -35.91
C LEU A 8 -10.96 -16.34 -35.11
N LEU A 9 -10.26 -15.40 -35.77
CA LEU A 9 -9.27 -14.51 -35.13
C LEU A 9 -9.93 -13.39 -34.31
N VAL A 10 -11.14 -12.96 -34.68
CA VAL A 10 -11.93 -11.97 -33.92
C VAL A 10 -12.58 -12.59 -32.68
N LEU A 11 -12.95 -13.88 -32.73
CA LEU A 11 -13.53 -14.64 -31.61
C LEU A 11 -12.52 -15.01 -30.51
N CYS A 12 -11.22 -14.86 -30.74
CA CYS A 12 -10.16 -15.01 -29.72
C CYS A 12 -9.85 -13.72 -28.96
N SER A 13 -10.65 -12.66 -29.13
CA SER A 13 -10.63 -11.47 -28.25
C SER A 13 -11.31 -11.80 -26.92
N PHE A 14 -10.85 -12.87 -26.27
CA PHE A 14 -11.27 -13.21 -24.92
C PHE A 14 -10.87 -12.06 -24.01
N SER A 15 -11.87 -11.59 -23.27
CA SER A 15 -11.77 -10.64 -22.17
C SER A 15 -10.58 -10.97 -21.28
N VAL A 16 -9.47 -10.25 -21.47
CA VAL A 16 -8.32 -10.30 -20.58
C VAL A 16 -8.75 -9.60 -19.30
N GLN A 17 -9.14 -10.39 -18.29
CA GLN A 17 -9.25 -9.88 -16.94
C GLN A 17 -7.84 -9.54 -16.45
N ALA A 18 -7.47 -8.27 -16.54
CA ALA A 18 -6.32 -7.75 -15.82
C ALA A 18 -6.68 -7.77 -14.33
N GLN A 19 -6.00 -8.61 -13.57
CA GLN A 19 -6.10 -8.70 -12.12
C GLN A 19 -4.71 -8.35 -11.61
N GLU A 20 -4.56 -7.14 -11.08
CA GLU A 20 -3.28 -6.53 -10.69
C GLU A 20 -2.88 -6.91 -9.27
N LEU A 21 -3.89 -7.21 -8.44
CA LEU A 21 -3.73 -7.50 -7.02
C LEU A 21 -4.11 -8.95 -6.72
N ASN A 22 -3.42 -9.52 -5.75
CA ASN A 22 -3.82 -10.72 -5.03
C ASN A 22 -4.16 -10.31 -3.60
N CYS A 23 -5.34 -9.71 -3.42
CA CYS A 23 -5.75 -9.08 -2.18
C CYS A 23 -6.60 -10.03 -1.32
N THR A 24 -6.17 -10.23 -0.08
CA THR A 24 -7.00 -10.84 0.95
C THR A 24 -7.83 -9.76 1.64
N VAL A 25 -9.16 -9.85 1.56
CA VAL A 25 -10.06 -8.92 2.25
C VAL A 25 -10.73 -9.62 3.43
N GLN A 26 -10.69 -8.99 4.59
CA GLN A 26 -11.33 -9.47 5.79
C GLN A 26 -12.18 -8.38 6.44
N VAL A 27 -13.37 -8.75 6.90
CA VAL A 27 -14.25 -7.86 7.68
C VAL A 27 -14.36 -8.43 9.09
N ASN A 28 -13.66 -7.80 10.03
CA ASN A 28 -13.71 -8.14 11.44
C ASN A 28 -14.88 -7.42 12.11
N PHE A 29 -15.84 -8.19 12.61
CA PHE A 29 -17.02 -7.69 13.30
C PHE A 29 -17.20 -8.30 14.70
N ASP A 30 -16.11 -8.83 15.30
CA ASP A 30 -16.13 -9.49 16.62
C ASP A 30 -16.71 -8.62 17.74
N ARG A 31 -16.71 -7.30 17.56
CA ARG A 31 -17.26 -6.32 18.51
C ARG A 31 -18.76 -6.07 18.32
N ILE A 32 -19.39 -6.65 17.29
CA ILE A 32 -20.80 -6.50 16.95
C ILE A 32 -21.55 -7.77 17.32
N THR A 33 -22.47 -7.68 18.29
CA THR A 33 -23.21 -8.84 18.83
C THR A 33 -24.67 -8.91 18.38
N ASP A 34 -25.30 -7.77 18.13
CA ASP A 34 -26.77 -7.67 18.01
C ASP A 34 -27.26 -7.45 16.56
N VAL A 35 -26.43 -7.78 15.57
CA VAL A 35 -26.71 -7.57 14.15
C VAL A 35 -26.57 -8.89 13.40
N ASN A 36 -27.39 -9.10 12.37
CA ASN A 36 -27.29 -10.27 11.49
C ASN A 36 -25.87 -10.36 10.88
N PRO A 37 -25.10 -11.43 11.17
CA PRO A 37 -23.73 -11.58 10.66
C PRO A 37 -23.64 -11.67 9.13
N GLN A 38 -24.76 -11.96 8.46
CA GLN A 38 -24.79 -12.17 7.02
C GLN A 38 -24.32 -10.95 6.23
N ILE A 39 -24.70 -9.73 6.66
CA ILE A 39 -24.30 -8.49 5.97
C ILE A 39 -22.78 -8.31 5.92
N PHE A 40 -22.06 -8.70 6.98
CA PHE A 40 -20.60 -8.59 7.02
C PHE A 40 -19.93 -9.64 6.13
N LYS A 41 -20.51 -10.85 6.07
CA LYS A 41 -20.02 -11.92 5.19
C LYS A 41 -20.24 -11.59 3.71
N THR A 42 -21.41 -11.03 3.37
CA THR A 42 -21.70 -10.59 2.00
C THR A 42 -20.83 -9.40 1.61
N LEU A 43 -20.66 -8.42 2.50
CA LEU A 43 -19.70 -7.33 2.31
C LEU A 43 -18.28 -7.84 2.03
N GLN A 44 -17.76 -8.77 2.86
CA GLN A 44 -16.42 -9.32 2.67
C GLN A 44 -16.27 -9.99 1.30
N LYS A 45 -17.27 -10.78 0.88
CA LYS A 45 -17.29 -11.43 -0.43
C LYS A 45 -17.31 -10.40 -1.56
N SER A 46 -18.23 -9.43 -1.50
CA SER A 46 -18.35 -8.35 -2.48
C SER A 46 -17.05 -7.57 -2.63
N LEU A 47 -16.39 -7.25 -1.51
CA LEU A 47 -15.10 -6.55 -1.53
C LEU A 47 -13.96 -7.41 -2.09
N THR A 48 -13.91 -8.69 -1.72
CA THR A 48 -12.91 -9.62 -2.26
C THR A 48 -13.05 -9.76 -3.77
N ASP A 49 -14.29 -9.90 -4.25
CA ASP A 49 -14.58 -9.98 -5.69
C ASP A 49 -14.26 -8.66 -6.38
N PHE A 50 -14.61 -7.52 -5.77
CA PHE A 50 -14.34 -6.20 -6.30
C PHE A 50 -12.84 -5.93 -6.42
N VAL A 51 -12.04 -6.10 -5.37
CA VAL A 51 -10.60 -5.78 -5.40
C VAL A 51 -9.84 -6.67 -6.38
N ASN A 52 -10.16 -7.95 -6.44
CA ASN A 52 -9.41 -8.90 -7.25
C ASN A 52 -9.85 -8.96 -8.72
N ASN A 53 -11.06 -8.48 -9.05
CA ASN A 53 -11.57 -8.50 -10.42
C ASN A 53 -11.74 -7.11 -11.06
N THR A 54 -11.53 -6.02 -10.30
CA THR A 54 -11.55 -4.66 -10.84
C THR A 54 -10.21 -4.30 -11.45
N LYS A 55 -10.25 -3.68 -12.62
CA LYS A 55 -9.09 -3.10 -13.27
C LYS A 55 -8.90 -1.68 -12.77
N PHE A 56 -7.91 -1.45 -11.91
CA PHE A 56 -7.62 -0.11 -11.37
C PHE A 56 -6.70 0.68 -12.31
N THR A 57 -5.84 0.00 -13.06
CA THR A 57 -4.89 0.62 -13.98
C THR A 57 -4.91 -0.03 -15.37
N ASN A 58 -4.22 0.56 -16.34
CA ASN A 58 -4.16 0.02 -17.70
C ASN A 58 -3.17 -1.15 -17.88
N ARG A 59 -2.48 -1.58 -16.83
CA ARG A 59 -1.47 -2.63 -16.93
C ARG A 59 -2.09 -4.02 -17.07
N ASN A 60 -1.41 -4.83 -17.85
CA ASN A 60 -1.65 -6.26 -17.91
C ASN A 60 -0.53 -6.92 -17.10
N MET A 61 -0.87 -7.47 -15.93
CA MET A 61 0.06 -8.24 -15.11
C MET A 61 -0.21 -9.74 -15.28
N MET A 62 0.86 -10.53 -15.36
CA MET A 62 0.73 -11.98 -15.28
C MET A 62 0.29 -12.40 -13.87
N ARG A 63 -0.28 -13.61 -13.73
CA ARG A 63 -0.79 -14.07 -12.42
C ARG A 63 0.30 -14.13 -11.34
N ASN A 64 1.53 -14.43 -11.72
CA ASN A 64 2.71 -14.46 -10.86
C ASN A 64 3.34 -13.07 -10.60
N GLU A 65 2.87 -12.02 -11.28
CA GLU A 65 3.30 -10.64 -11.08
C GLU A 65 2.32 -9.84 -10.21
N ARG A 66 1.24 -10.49 -9.74
CA ARG A 66 0.25 -9.85 -8.88
C ARG A 66 0.87 -9.46 -7.55
N ILE A 67 0.48 -8.29 -7.07
CA ILE A 67 0.97 -7.77 -5.79
C ILE A 67 0.16 -8.42 -4.67
N ASP A 68 0.85 -9.09 -3.76
CA ASP A 68 0.24 -9.65 -2.55
C ASP A 68 -0.11 -8.52 -1.57
N CYS A 69 -1.38 -8.43 -1.21
CA CYS A 69 -1.85 -7.40 -0.29
C CYS A 69 -3.02 -7.89 0.58
N SER A 70 -3.31 -7.10 1.63
CA SER A 70 -4.40 -7.37 2.56
C SER A 70 -5.11 -6.09 2.94
N MET A 71 -6.43 -6.15 3.01
CA MET A 71 -7.31 -5.07 3.46
C MET A 71 -8.24 -5.62 4.54
N ILE A 72 -8.01 -5.22 5.79
CA ILE A 72 -8.77 -5.70 6.95
C ILE A 72 -9.60 -4.56 7.51
N PHE A 73 -10.91 -4.64 7.31
CA PHE A 73 -11.88 -3.72 7.88
C PHE A 73 -12.22 -4.16 9.30
N ASN A 74 -11.99 -3.29 10.27
CA ASN A 74 -12.36 -3.53 11.67
C ASN A 74 -13.61 -2.69 11.98
N VAL A 75 -14.75 -3.37 12.07
CA VAL A 75 -16.04 -2.74 12.34
C VAL A 75 -16.19 -2.48 13.83
N SER A 76 -16.37 -1.22 14.20
CA SER A 76 -16.60 -0.80 15.59
C SER A 76 -18.08 -0.50 15.87
N ALA A 77 -18.83 -0.04 14.86
CA ALA A 77 -20.27 0.17 14.96
C ALA A 77 -20.95 -0.01 13.59
N PHE A 78 -22.21 -0.42 13.62
CA PHE A 78 -23.07 -0.54 12.45
C PHE A 78 -24.49 -0.06 12.78
N ALA A 79 -25.01 0.89 12.01
CA ALA A 79 -26.37 1.40 12.15
C ALA A 79 -26.89 1.95 10.81
N ASP A 80 -28.11 1.61 10.43
CA ASP A 80 -28.78 2.13 9.22
C ASP A 80 -27.94 2.03 7.94
N ASN A 81 -27.31 0.88 7.72
CA ASN A 81 -26.38 0.61 6.60
C ASN A 81 -25.07 1.42 6.63
N ASN A 82 -24.82 2.20 7.68
CA ASN A 82 -23.56 2.91 7.89
C ASN A 82 -22.63 2.07 8.78
N PHE A 83 -21.39 1.94 8.33
CA PHE A 83 -20.32 1.21 8.98
C PHE A 83 -19.31 2.22 9.52
N THR A 84 -19.09 2.18 10.84
CA THR A 84 -17.95 2.85 11.46
C THR A 84 -16.80 1.87 11.53
N THR A 85 -15.70 2.15 10.82
CA THR A 85 -14.59 1.19 10.68
C THR A 85 -13.23 1.86 10.64
N THR A 86 -12.21 1.10 11.02
CA THR A 86 -10.82 1.38 10.64
C THR A 86 -10.36 0.34 9.62
N LEU A 87 -9.48 0.74 8.71
CA LEU A 87 -8.97 -0.13 7.65
C LEU A 87 -7.46 -0.32 7.81
N GLN A 88 -7.05 -1.56 8.08
CA GLN A 88 -5.65 -1.96 8.00
C GLN A 88 -5.32 -2.35 6.56
N VAL A 89 -4.36 -1.67 5.96
CA VAL A 89 -3.88 -1.93 4.59
C VAL A 89 -2.43 -2.38 4.67
N SER A 90 -2.11 -3.51 4.04
CA SER A 90 -0.74 -3.98 3.92
C SER A 90 -0.45 -4.55 2.56
N SER A 91 0.79 -4.44 2.10
CA SER A 91 1.29 -5.09 0.89
C SER A 91 2.71 -5.59 1.07
N SER A 92 3.08 -6.59 0.28
CA SER A 92 4.41 -7.16 0.27
C SER A 92 4.83 -7.55 -1.13
N ARG A 93 6.14 -7.65 -1.35
CA ARG A 93 6.72 -8.19 -2.59
C ARG A 93 7.78 -9.24 -2.28
N PRO A 94 8.04 -10.19 -3.20
CA PRO A 94 9.18 -11.08 -3.09
C PRO A 94 10.50 -10.32 -3.27
N VAL A 95 11.51 -10.72 -2.51
CA VAL A 95 12.91 -10.29 -2.70
C VAL A 95 13.56 -11.17 -3.75
N PHE A 96 14.27 -10.54 -4.69
CA PHE A 96 14.86 -11.21 -5.84
C PHE A 96 15.76 -12.38 -5.41
N ASN A 97 15.66 -13.50 -6.13
CA ASN A 97 16.44 -14.71 -5.91
C ASN A 97 16.38 -15.27 -4.47
N SER A 98 15.25 -15.07 -3.78
CA SER A 98 15.03 -15.55 -2.42
C SER A 98 13.59 -16.04 -2.21
N GLY A 99 13.38 -16.89 -1.21
CA GLY A 99 12.04 -17.23 -0.71
C GLY A 99 11.48 -16.20 0.28
N TYR A 100 12.17 -15.06 0.47
CA TYR A 100 11.79 -14.04 1.44
C TYR A 100 10.84 -13.02 0.83
N THR A 101 9.78 -12.66 1.56
CA THR A 101 8.86 -11.59 1.21
C THR A 101 9.09 -10.40 2.14
N THR A 102 9.10 -9.21 1.55
CA THR A 102 9.36 -7.96 2.27
C THR A 102 8.10 -7.09 2.29
N PRO A 103 7.72 -6.52 3.45
CA PRO A 103 6.57 -5.61 3.55
C PRO A 103 6.88 -4.27 2.87
N VAL A 104 5.97 -3.76 2.05
CA VAL A 104 6.11 -2.47 1.35
C VAL A 104 5.23 -1.41 2.00
N LEU A 105 3.98 -1.75 2.31
CA LEU A 105 3.01 -0.89 2.98
C LEU A 105 2.47 -1.62 4.21
N ASN A 106 2.30 -0.88 5.31
CA ASN A 106 1.55 -1.32 6.48
C ASN A 106 0.99 -0.09 7.18
N PHE A 107 -0.31 0.16 7.02
CA PHE A 107 -0.94 1.38 7.53
C PHE A 107 -2.35 1.11 8.04
N ASN A 108 -2.71 1.74 9.16
CA ASN A 108 -4.06 1.72 9.71
C ASN A 108 -4.76 3.06 9.46
N ASP A 109 -5.69 3.07 8.53
CA ASP A 109 -6.58 4.19 8.28
C ASP A 109 -7.71 4.20 9.32
N LYS A 110 -7.75 5.27 10.13
CA LYS A 110 -8.74 5.42 11.20
C LYS A 110 -10.07 6.00 10.71
N ASP A 111 -10.10 6.56 9.50
CA ASP A 111 -11.24 7.31 8.96
C ASP A 111 -11.83 6.58 7.74
N ALA A 112 -12.08 5.28 7.87
CA ALA A 112 -12.59 4.40 6.82
C ALA A 112 -14.09 4.10 6.97
N ASN A 113 -14.89 5.11 7.31
CA ASN A 113 -16.33 4.93 7.47
C ASN A 113 -17.03 4.92 6.11
N PHE A 114 -18.04 4.07 5.92
CA PHE A 114 -18.76 3.98 4.65
C PHE A 114 -20.19 3.51 4.86
N ARG A 115 -21.00 3.65 3.81
CA ARG A 115 -22.34 3.07 3.72
C ARG A 115 -22.29 1.88 2.76
N TYR A 116 -22.97 0.80 3.12
CA TYR A 116 -23.11 -0.39 2.27
C TYR A 116 -24.49 -1.02 2.46
N ILE A 117 -25.17 -1.31 1.35
CA ILE A 117 -26.44 -2.06 1.35
C ILE A 117 -26.16 -3.47 0.84
N GLU A 118 -26.72 -4.47 1.52
CA GLU A 118 -26.57 -5.86 1.10
C GLU A 118 -27.07 -6.08 -0.34
N GLY A 119 -26.23 -6.72 -1.16
CA GLY A 119 -26.53 -7.00 -2.56
C GLY A 119 -26.29 -5.82 -3.52
N GLU A 120 -25.79 -4.68 -3.04
CA GLU A 120 -25.37 -3.60 -3.93
C GLU A 120 -24.15 -4.02 -4.77
N ASN A 121 -24.14 -3.59 -6.03
CA ASN A 121 -23.02 -3.86 -6.92
C ASN A 121 -21.93 -2.78 -6.72
N LEU A 122 -20.71 -3.21 -6.43
CA LEU A 122 -19.57 -2.31 -6.27
C LEU A 122 -18.98 -2.00 -7.66
N ILE A 123 -19.28 -0.81 -8.18
CA ILE A 123 -18.82 -0.36 -9.50
C ILE A 123 -17.79 0.75 -9.31
N TYR A 124 -16.59 0.55 -9.84
CA TYR A 124 -15.55 1.57 -9.85
C TYR A 124 -15.72 2.52 -11.04
N ASN A 125 -15.78 3.81 -10.76
CA ASN A 125 -15.64 4.86 -11.75
C ASN A 125 -14.57 5.87 -11.29
N PRO A 126 -13.51 6.11 -12.08
CA PRO A 126 -12.46 7.06 -11.72
C PRO A 126 -12.90 8.54 -11.75
N THR A 127 -14.01 8.86 -12.43
CA THR A 127 -14.43 10.26 -12.63
C THR A 127 -15.63 10.68 -11.78
N THR A 128 -16.35 9.72 -11.19
CA THR A 128 -17.54 9.99 -10.37
C THR A 128 -17.37 9.45 -8.97
N PHE A 129 -17.94 10.18 -8.00
CA PHE A 129 -18.06 9.71 -6.64
C PHE A 129 -19.43 9.07 -6.45
N ASP A 130 -19.45 7.74 -6.38
CA ASP A 130 -20.68 6.96 -6.19
C ASP A 130 -20.77 6.36 -4.78
N SER A 131 -19.67 5.80 -4.26
CA SER A 131 -19.62 5.17 -2.94
C SER A 131 -18.27 5.40 -2.27
N ASN A 132 -18.30 5.83 -1.01
CA ASN A 132 -17.08 6.02 -0.23
C ASN A 132 -16.30 4.71 -0.03
N LEU A 133 -17.02 3.58 0.11
CA LEU A 133 -16.38 2.26 0.22
C LEU A 133 -15.54 1.95 -1.02
N VAL A 134 -16.14 2.16 -2.20
CA VAL A 134 -15.47 1.96 -3.50
C VAL A 134 -14.28 2.89 -3.64
N SER A 135 -14.42 4.18 -3.30
CA SER A 135 -13.33 5.16 -3.37
C SER A 135 -12.18 4.83 -2.42
N ILE A 136 -12.44 4.43 -1.18
CA ILE A 136 -11.40 4.01 -0.21
C ILE A 136 -10.59 2.85 -0.79
N VAL A 137 -11.28 1.80 -1.25
CA VAL A 137 -10.63 0.60 -1.76
C VAL A 137 -9.84 0.89 -3.04
N ALA A 138 -10.42 1.64 -3.98
CA ALA A 138 -9.75 2.01 -5.22
C ALA A 138 -8.54 2.93 -4.98
N PHE A 139 -8.63 3.83 -3.99
CA PHE A 139 -7.51 4.66 -3.56
C PHE A 139 -6.35 3.79 -3.06
N TYR A 140 -6.61 2.86 -2.13
CA TYR A 140 -5.57 2.00 -1.58
C TYR A 140 -5.02 1.01 -2.60
N ALA A 141 -5.83 0.51 -3.52
CA ALA A 141 -5.35 -0.29 -4.65
C ALA A 141 -4.30 0.48 -5.47
N ASN A 142 -4.60 1.73 -5.86
CA ASN A 142 -3.64 2.57 -6.61
C ASN A 142 -2.40 2.93 -5.78
N MET A 143 -2.55 3.19 -4.49
CA MET A 143 -1.41 3.44 -3.60
C MET A 143 -0.49 2.21 -3.49
N ILE A 144 -1.05 1.01 -3.35
CA ILE A 144 -0.29 -0.26 -3.31
C ILE A 144 0.48 -0.45 -4.61
N ILE A 145 -0.19 -0.30 -5.76
CA ILE A 145 0.43 -0.47 -7.08
C ILE A 145 1.54 0.56 -7.31
N GLY A 146 1.33 1.81 -6.88
CA GLY A 146 2.33 2.86 -6.99
C GLY A 146 3.56 2.61 -6.12
N LEU A 147 3.35 2.20 -4.87
CA LEU A 147 4.45 1.89 -3.95
C LEU A 147 5.25 0.69 -4.44
N ASP A 148 4.58 -0.36 -4.92
CA ASP A 148 5.24 -1.51 -5.53
C ASP A 148 6.11 -1.09 -6.72
N ALA A 149 5.56 -0.30 -7.65
CA ALA A 149 6.29 0.18 -8.81
C ALA A 149 7.52 1.04 -8.44
N ASP A 150 7.42 1.89 -7.41
CA ASP A 150 8.54 2.65 -6.88
C ASP A 150 9.64 1.77 -6.28
N THR A 151 9.30 0.57 -5.77
CA THR A 151 10.33 -0.36 -5.30
C THR A 151 11.17 -0.92 -6.44
N PHE A 152 10.65 -1.03 -7.66
CA PHE A 152 11.36 -1.60 -8.81
C PHE A 152 12.02 -0.56 -9.71
N MET A 153 11.46 0.65 -9.77
CA MET A 153 11.92 1.72 -10.64
C MET A 153 11.80 3.06 -9.93
N LYS A 154 12.84 3.88 -10.01
CA LYS A 154 12.80 5.26 -9.52
C LYS A 154 11.60 5.99 -10.13
N GLU A 155 10.72 6.44 -9.26
CA GLU A 155 9.50 7.15 -9.61
C GLU A 155 8.50 6.39 -10.51
N GLY A 156 8.59 5.06 -10.59
CA GLY A 156 7.70 4.22 -11.38
C GLY A 156 6.22 4.28 -10.97
N GLY A 157 5.95 4.71 -9.74
CA GLY A 157 4.62 4.82 -9.15
C GLY A 157 3.78 6.04 -9.57
N THR A 158 4.36 7.00 -10.29
CA THR A 158 3.79 8.35 -10.46
C THR A 158 2.37 8.34 -11.05
N GLN A 159 2.15 7.54 -12.09
CA GLN A 159 0.84 7.44 -12.74
C GLN A 159 -0.28 6.93 -11.82
N TYR A 160 0.05 6.03 -10.89
CA TYR A 160 -0.95 5.44 -9.98
C TYR A 160 -1.24 6.38 -8.82
N TYR A 161 -0.24 7.10 -8.33
CA TYR A 161 -0.48 8.17 -7.36
C TYR A 161 -1.33 9.29 -7.95
N GLN A 162 -1.15 9.63 -9.23
CA GLN A 162 -2.02 10.59 -9.91
C GLN A 162 -3.46 10.07 -10.02
N ALA A 163 -3.65 8.78 -10.31
CA ALA A 163 -4.98 8.16 -10.28
C ALA A 163 -5.59 8.21 -8.87
N ALA A 164 -4.82 7.85 -7.83
CA ALA A 164 -5.25 7.97 -6.43
C ALA A 164 -5.58 9.43 -6.05
N GLN A 165 -4.85 10.41 -6.56
CA GLN A 165 -5.11 11.83 -6.33
C GLN A 165 -6.42 12.26 -6.98
N GLY A 166 -6.72 11.74 -8.18
CA GLY A 166 -8.02 11.92 -8.84
C GLY A 166 -9.17 11.38 -7.99
N ILE A 167 -9.02 10.15 -7.47
CA ILE A 167 -10.00 9.53 -6.55
C ILE A 167 -10.21 10.39 -5.30
N ALA A 168 -9.13 10.84 -4.67
CA ALA A 168 -9.22 11.70 -3.49
C ALA A 168 -9.91 13.04 -3.79
N SER A 169 -9.72 13.58 -5.00
CA SER A 169 -10.34 14.84 -5.43
C SER A 169 -11.85 14.71 -5.65
N VAL A 170 -12.32 13.59 -6.22
CA VAL A 170 -13.77 13.35 -6.40
C VAL A 170 -14.45 12.93 -5.10
N ALA A 171 -13.73 12.26 -4.20
CA ALA A 171 -14.27 11.72 -2.95
C ALA A 171 -14.32 12.72 -1.78
N GLN A 172 -14.11 14.03 -2.01
CA GLN A 172 -14.14 15.04 -0.94
C GLN A 172 -15.45 15.07 -0.14
N SER A 173 -16.57 14.71 -0.76
CA SER A 173 -17.89 14.58 -0.11
C SER A 173 -18.10 13.23 0.61
N GLY A 174 -17.15 12.30 0.50
CA GLY A 174 -17.22 10.96 1.08
C GLY A 174 -16.97 10.90 2.59
N GLY A 175 -16.78 12.05 3.24
CA GLY A 175 -16.52 12.15 4.68
C GLY A 175 -15.03 12.33 4.99
N LYS A 176 -14.65 11.97 6.22
CA LYS A 176 -13.30 12.23 6.73
C LYS A 176 -12.23 11.45 5.97
N GLY A 177 -11.08 12.07 5.80
CA GLY A 177 -9.86 11.49 5.24
C GLY A 177 -9.54 11.99 3.83
N TRP A 178 -10.47 12.68 3.18
CA TRP A 178 -10.34 13.19 1.82
C TRP A 178 -10.03 14.68 1.73
N SER A 179 -10.12 15.41 2.84
CA SER A 179 -9.88 16.85 2.90
C SER A 179 -8.63 17.20 3.73
N PRO A 180 -8.02 18.37 3.50
CA PRO A 180 -6.90 18.83 4.31
C PRO A 180 -7.28 19.14 5.77
N GLN A 181 -8.57 19.31 6.07
CA GLN A 181 -9.06 19.59 7.43
C GLN A 181 -9.17 18.33 8.30
N ASP A 182 -9.07 17.13 7.73
CA ASP A 182 -9.24 15.85 8.43
C ASP A 182 -7.98 15.38 9.19
N GLY A 183 -6.97 16.23 9.28
CA GLY A 183 -5.71 15.96 9.97
C GLY A 183 -4.60 15.46 9.05
N ASN A 184 -3.37 15.50 9.57
CA ASN A 184 -2.14 15.30 8.79
C ASN A 184 -1.85 13.83 8.42
N GLN A 185 -2.63 12.88 8.94
CA GLN A 185 -2.50 11.44 8.67
C GLN A 185 -3.75 10.93 7.93
N SER A 186 -4.04 11.56 6.80
CA SER A 186 -5.22 11.29 5.98
C SER A 186 -4.84 10.81 4.59
N ARG A 187 -5.81 10.21 3.88
CA ARG A 187 -5.65 9.80 2.47
C ARG A 187 -5.28 11.00 1.59
N TYR A 188 -5.83 12.18 1.90
CA TYR A 188 -5.47 13.44 1.25
C TYR A 188 -3.97 13.76 1.36
N PHE A 189 -3.40 13.77 2.57
CA PHE A 189 -1.97 14.08 2.72
C PHE A 189 -1.09 12.95 2.18
N LEU A 190 -1.49 11.69 2.33
CA LEU A 190 -0.74 10.55 1.82
C LEU A 190 -0.42 10.69 0.32
N VAL A 191 -1.44 11.01 -0.49
CA VAL A 191 -1.27 11.10 -1.94
C VAL A 191 -0.68 12.43 -2.42
N ASN A 192 -0.95 13.53 -1.72
CA ASN A 192 -0.39 14.83 -2.09
C ASN A 192 1.10 14.94 -1.71
N ASP A 193 1.48 14.39 -0.55
CA ASP A 193 2.87 14.40 -0.11
C ASP A 193 3.72 13.52 -1.01
N ILE A 194 3.26 12.32 -1.38
CA ILE A 194 4.07 11.38 -2.18
C ILE A 194 4.37 11.91 -3.60
N LEU A 195 3.47 12.73 -4.16
CA LEU A 195 3.64 13.38 -5.46
C LEU A 195 4.45 14.69 -5.39
N SER A 196 4.68 15.25 -4.21
CA SER A 196 5.37 16.51 -4.04
C SER A 196 6.89 16.34 -4.09
N ASN A 197 7.57 17.20 -4.85
CA ASN A 197 9.04 17.22 -4.96
C ASN A 197 9.76 17.36 -3.60
N THR A 198 9.08 17.90 -2.58
CA THR A 198 9.65 17.98 -1.22
C THR A 198 9.89 16.58 -0.62
N PHE A 199 9.12 15.58 -1.06
CA PHE A 199 9.13 14.23 -0.53
C PHE A 199 9.80 13.22 -1.46
N THR A 200 10.42 13.64 -2.58
CA THR A 200 11.20 12.77 -3.47
C THR A 200 12.18 11.83 -2.72
N PRO A 201 12.87 12.25 -1.63
CA PRO A 201 13.75 11.33 -0.90
C PRO A 201 13.06 10.08 -0.35
N PHE A 202 11.75 10.12 -0.07
CA PHE A 202 10.99 8.93 0.33
C PHE A 202 10.94 7.89 -0.80
N ARG A 203 10.59 8.32 -2.02
CA ARG A 203 10.51 7.43 -3.19
C ARG A 203 11.88 6.89 -3.58
N SER A 204 12.92 7.72 -3.51
CA SER A 204 14.30 7.30 -3.70
C SER A 204 14.73 6.25 -2.67
N ALA A 205 14.43 6.48 -1.39
CA ALA A 205 14.74 5.53 -0.32
C ALA A 205 13.99 4.19 -0.50
N LEU A 206 12.73 4.21 -0.96
CA LEU A 206 12.00 2.97 -1.30
C LEU A 206 12.72 2.16 -2.38
N TYR A 207 13.08 2.79 -3.50
CA TYR A 207 13.83 2.14 -4.57
C TYR A 207 15.19 1.60 -4.09
N GLU A 208 15.98 2.44 -3.43
CA GLU A 208 17.32 2.10 -2.96
C GLU A 208 17.27 0.93 -1.97
N TYR A 209 16.36 0.99 -1.01
CA TYR A 209 16.22 -0.04 0.01
C TYR A 209 15.79 -1.39 -0.59
N HIS A 210 14.89 -1.41 -1.57
CA HIS A 210 14.43 -2.68 -2.14
C HIS A 210 15.39 -3.22 -3.22
N ILE A 211 15.67 -2.45 -4.27
CA ILE A 211 16.44 -2.94 -5.43
C ILE A 211 17.94 -2.97 -5.17
N THR A 212 18.47 -1.96 -4.46
CA THR A 212 19.93 -1.86 -4.29
C THR A 212 20.43 -2.53 -3.01
N ALA A 213 19.55 -2.70 -2.01
CA ALA A 213 19.85 -3.44 -0.80
C ALA A 213 19.19 -4.82 -0.82
N LEU A 214 17.89 -4.95 -0.52
CA LEU A 214 17.24 -6.26 -0.32
C LEU A 214 17.48 -7.25 -1.47
N ASP A 215 17.30 -6.84 -2.71
CA ASP A 215 17.49 -7.70 -3.90
C ASP A 215 18.96 -8.09 -4.15
N LYS A 216 19.89 -7.55 -3.36
CA LYS A 216 21.32 -7.89 -3.35
C LYS A 216 21.76 -8.70 -2.13
N MET A 217 20.86 -9.01 -1.19
CA MET A 217 21.18 -9.81 0.00
C MET A 217 21.68 -11.22 -0.33
N SER A 218 21.16 -11.84 -1.40
CA SER A 218 21.61 -13.17 -1.84
C SER A 218 23.02 -13.16 -2.39
N ASP A 219 23.42 -12.04 -2.99
CA ASP A 219 24.69 -11.91 -3.71
C ASP A 219 25.82 -11.53 -2.72
N ASP A 220 25.61 -10.46 -1.96
CA ASP A 220 26.56 -9.97 -0.94
C ASP A 220 25.83 -9.29 0.21
N GLN A 221 25.73 -9.99 1.34
CA GLN A 221 25.04 -9.50 2.53
C GLN A 221 25.70 -8.25 3.13
N LYS A 222 27.02 -8.11 3.08
CA LYS A 222 27.71 -6.96 3.69
C LYS A 222 27.46 -5.71 2.85
N MET A 223 27.68 -5.81 1.54
CA MET A 223 27.42 -4.71 0.61
C MET A 223 25.95 -4.28 0.67
N ALA A 224 25.04 -5.25 0.71
CA ALA A 224 23.62 -4.94 0.72
C ALA A 224 23.15 -4.28 2.03
N LYS A 225 23.73 -4.64 3.18
CA LYS A 225 23.56 -3.88 4.44
C LYS A 225 24.07 -2.45 4.35
N GLU A 226 25.23 -2.22 3.75
CA GLU A 226 25.77 -0.86 3.54
C GLU A 226 24.84 -0.04 2.62
N LYS A 227 24.23 -0.66 1.61
CA LYS A 227 23.21 -0.03 0.76
C LYS A 227 21.91 0.26 1.52
N ALA A 228 21.48 -0.62 2.43
CA ALA A 228 20.33 -0.36 3.29
C ALA A 228 20.57 0.86 4.20
N ILE A 229 21.78 0.99 4.77
CA ILE A 229 22.19 2.17 5.54
C ILE A 229 22.11 3.44 4.67
N ALA A 230 22.61 3.37 3.43
CA ALA A 230 22.55 4.50 2.50
C ALA A 230 21.10 4.92 2.19
N ALA A 231 20.19 3.97 1.94
CA ALA A 231 18.78 4.26 1.71
C ALA A 231 18.11 4.91 2.93
N ILE A 232 18.45 4.48 4.15
CA ILE A 232 17.97 5.11 5.40
C ILE A 232 18.51 6.54 5.55
N LYS A 233 19.75 6.80 5.12
CA LYS A 233 20.30 8.17 5.07
C LYS A 233 19.56 9.02 4.05
N THR A 234 19.23 8.49 2.87
CA THR A 234 18.38 9.18 1.88
C THR A 234 17.03 9.56 2.50
N LEU A 235 16.38 8.65 3.22
CA LEU A 235 15.14 8.96 3.95
C LEU A 235 15.35 10.02 5.05
N ALA A 236 16.51 10.03 5.71
CA ALA A 236 16.83 11.01 6.73
C ALA A 236 16.98 12.45 6.19
N GLU A 237 17.22 12.63 4.88
CA GLU A 237 17.19 13.94 4.24
C GLU A 237 15.78 14.54 4.24
N LEU A 238 14.74 13.71 4.06
CA LEU A 238 13.35 14.16 4.20
C LEU A 238 13.08 14.69 5.60
N TYR A 239 13.59 14.02 6.64
CA TYR A 239 13.42 14.46 8.02
C TYR A 239 14.03 15.83 8.30
N LYS A 240 15.13 16.21 7.61
CA LYS A 240 15.74 17.54 7.76
C LYS A 240 14.84 18.65 7.25
N VAL A 241 14.07 18.39 6.18
CA VAL A 241 13.18 19.37 5.54
C VAL A 241 11.78 19.35 6.15
N ARG A 242 11.25 18.16 6.43
CA ARG A 242 9.93 17.91 7.01
C ARG A 242 10.03 16.93 8.19
N PRO A 243 10.39 17.42 9.40
CA PRO A 243 10.32 16.61 10.61
C PRO A 243 8.91 16.06 10.81
N ASN A 244 8.79 14.82 11.29
CA ASN A 244 7.50 14.13 11.49
C ASN A 244 6.64 13.99 10.22
N ALA A 245 7.26 13.99 9.03
CA ALA A 245 6.57 13.71 7.78
C ALA A 245 5.79 12.39 7.86
N PHE A 246 4.54 12.41 7.36
CA PHE A 246 3.68 11.23 7.39
C PHE A 246 4.29 10.07 6.60
N LEU A 247 4.90 10.33 5.45
CA LEU A 247 5.58 9.31 4.64
C LEU A 247 6.76 8.64 5.35
N THR A 248 7.49 9.37 6.20
CA THR A 248 8.55 8.77 7.03
C THR A 248 7.96 7.74 7.98
N ARG A 249 6.80 8.03 8.57
CA ARG A 249 6.09 7.05 9.40
C ARG A 249 5.62 5.84 8.57
N ILE A 250 5.04 6.06 7.39
CA ILE A 250 4.61 4.97 6.49
C ILE A 250 5.77 4.00 6.20
N PHE A 251 6.97 4.52 5.95
CA PHE A 251 8.16 3.69 5.75
C PHE A 251 8.46 2.83 6.98
N PHE A 252 8.50 3.42 8.19
CA PHE A 252 8.87 2.68 9.39
C PHE A 252 7.78 1.74 9.93
N ASP A 253 6.51 2.05 9.69
CA ASP A 253 5.39 1.16 10.03
C ASP A 253 5.48 -0.15 9.22
N ALA A 254 6.06 -0.13 8.02
CA ALA A 254 6.37 -1.32 7.23
C ALA A 254 7.75 -1.94 7.55
N LYS A 255 8.79 -1.11 7.73
CA LYS A 255 10.19 -1.58 7.69
C LYS A 255 10.89 -1.75 9.03
N SER A 256 10.31 -1.27 10.13
CA SER A 256 11.05 -1.21 11.39
C SER A 256 11.50 -2.58 11.92
N ASP A 257 10.65 -3.60 11.82
CA ASP A 257 11.00 -4.97 12.23
C ASP A 257 12.05 -5.60 11.30
N GLU A 258 11.93 -5.38 10.00
CA GLU A 258 12.89 -5.87 9.00
C GLU A 258 14.27 -5.24 9.19
N ILE A 259 14.34 -3.94 9.43
CA ILE A 259 15.60 -3.23 9.72
C ILE A 259 16.23 -3.80 10.99
N ALA A 260 15.46 -3.93 12.08
CA ALA A 260 15.99 -4.48 13.32
C ALA A 260 16.53 -5.91 13.14
N ALA A 261 15.78 -6.78 12.43
CA ALA A 261 16.20 -8.14 12.14
C ALA A 261 17.47 -8.18 11.25
N MET A 262 17.51 -7.39 10.19
CA MET A 262 18.63 -7.31 9.23
C MET A 262 19.96 -6.95 9.90
N PHE A 263 19.95 -6.04 10.88
CA PHE A 263 21.15 -5.58 11.58
C PHE A 263 21.37 -6.26 12.94
N SER A 264 20.59 -7.30 13.28
CA SER A 264 20.80 -8.08 14.51
C SER A 264 21.80 -9.24 14.38
N GLY A 265 22.14 -9.64 13.14
CA GLY A 265 23.05 -10.76 12.85
C GLY A 265 23.66 -10.67 11.45
N GLY A 266 24.47 -11.65 11.05
CA GLY A 266 25.18 -11.65 9.76
C GLY A 266 26.49 -10.83 9.77
N PRO A 267 27.07 -10.49 8.60
CA PRO A 267 28.33 -9.75 8.53
C PRO A 267 28.23 -8.37 9.22
N THR A 268 29.25 -8.02 9.99
CA THR A 268 29.31 -6.75 10.72
C THR A 268 29.57 -5.59 9.78
N VAL A 269 28.79 -4.52 9.95
CA VAL A 269 28.95 -3.21 9.29
C VAL A 269 28.95 -2.12 10.36
N GLN A 270 29.38 -0.90 10.02
CA GLN A 270 29.39 0.19 11.01
C GLN A 270 27.95 0.67 11.28
N VAL A 271 27.39 0.25 12.42
CA VAL A 271 25.99 0.53 12.79
C VAL A 271 25.81 1.73 13.73
N SER A 272 26.87 2.30 14.29
CA SER A 272 26.77 3.39 15.28
C SER A 272 26.03 4.61 14.74
N GLU A 273 26.39 5.07 13.54
CA GLU A 273 25.73 6.20 12.86
C GLU A 273 24.30 5.85 12.41
N LEU A 274 24.07 4.59 12.01
CA LEU A 274 22.75 4.08 11.67
C LEU A 274 21.81 4.17 12.88
N VAL A 275 22.21 3.64 14.03
CA VAL A 275 21.41 3.64 15.26
C VAL A 275 21.12 5.07 15.72
N ALA A 276 22.10 5.98 15.64
CA ALA A 276 21.88 7.41 15.92
C ALA A 276 20.85 8.03 14.96
N THR A 277 20.93 7.70 13.67
CA THR A 277 19.99 8.18 12.66
C THR A 277 18.57 7.64 12.91
N LEU A 278 18.42 6.34 13.15
CA LEU A 278 17.14 5.68 13.41
C LEU A 278 16.45 6.24 14.65
N ASN A 279 17.19 6.47 15.75
CA ASN A 279 16.63 7.09 16.94
C ASN A 279 16.18 8.54 16.71
N ARG A 280 16.81 9.26 15.76
CA ARG A 280 16.43 10.63 15.41
C ARG A 280 15.19 10.70 14.53
N ILE A 281 15.08 9.83 13.52
CA ILE A 281 14.02 9.90 12.49
C ILE A 281 12.83 8.96 12.77
N SER A 282 13.01 7.97 13.65
CA SER A 282 11.98 7.01 14.06
C SER A 282 12.07 6.69 15.57
N PRO A 283 11.91 7.71 16.44
CA PRO A 283 12.10 7.54 17.88
C PRO A 283 11.11 6.55 18.51
N LEU A 284 9.90 6.41 17.95
CA LEU A 284 8.88 5.47 18.46
C LEU A 284 9.31 4.00 18.37
N ASN A 285 10.28 3.69 17.50
CA ASN A 285 10.83 2.35 17.33
C ASN A 285 12.15 2.13 18.12
N GLY A 286 12.50 3.02 19.04
CA GLY A 286 13.76 2.98 19.81
C GLY A 286 14.07 1.62 20.46
N ALA A 287 13.04 0.95 21.00
CA ALA A 287 13.19 -0.39 21.58
C ALA A 287 13.68 -1.43 20.56
N LYS A 288 13.27 -1.31 19.28
CA LYS A 288 13.74 -2.18 18.19
C LYS A 288 15.18 -1.86 17.81
N TRP A 289 15.56 -0.58 17.81
CA TRP A 289 16.92 -0.13 17.46
C TRP A 289 17.98 -0.60 18.45
N ASN A 290 17.61 -0.82 19.71
CA ASN A 290 18.51 -1.38 20.73
C ASN A 290 18.95 -2.83 20.44
N ASN A 291 18.25 -3.54 19.55
CA ASN A 291 18.61 -4.92 19.17
C ASN A 291 19.67 -4.99 18.06
N ILE A 292 20.06 -3.85 17.48
CA ILE A 292 21.08 -3.77 16.43
C ILE A 292 22.47 -3.94 17.06
N ARG A 293 23.32 -4.79 16.46
CA ARG A 293 24.65 -5.17 17.00
C ARG A 293 25.77 -5.07 15.98
#